data_AF-A0A511R2B3-F1
#
_entry.id   AF-A0A511R2B3-F1
#
_cell.length_a   1.000
_cell.length_b   1.000
_cell.length_c   1.000
_cell.angle_alpha   90.00
_cell.angle_beta   90.00
_cell.angle_gamma   90.00
#
_symmetry.space_group_name_H-M   'P 1'
#
loop_
_entity.id
_entity.type
_entity.pdbx_description
1 polymer ?
#
loop_
_entity_poly.entity_id
_entity_poly.type
_entity_poly.pdbx_seq_one_letter_code
_entity_poly.pdbx_strand_id
1 'polypeptide(L)'
;MEGSFSTIPLSDVLEMIHANRGTGVLHLDSGKLPLHLHFEEGEVVGGGILDWEGFEAISTFPLHPEQGHFKFEASHVQGLPLMPFKAFMGEWARMNDQWARFRSVLDSPSRVLETPRAVEPFAVFVGGKSVRAAAKSWGVPLIIATERAWRGLREGDLTKLRKYAWFALRIRHPSARRTQAGIRDPRDITVLLDGSRNLGELVHAGLPIAQVRNYLIQHISSGELEAPGRGWILRDLLWEIEAEQNPQK
;
A
#
# COMPACT_ATOMS: atom_id res chain seq x y z
N MET A 1 -10.84 20.89 -12.26
CA MET A 1 -10.15 21.69 -11.21
C MET A 1 -8.86 21.00 -10.88
N GLU A 2 -7.74 21.71 -10.77
CA GLU A 2 -6.43 21.11 -10.48
C GLU A 2 -5.57 22.03 -9.60
N GLY A 3 -4.62 21.45 -8.89
CA GLY A 3 -3.74 22.20 -7.99
C GLY A 3 -2.75 21.33 -7.22
N SER A 4 -2.08 21.95 -6.25
CA SER A 4 -1.10 21.30 -5.37
C SER A 4 -1.57 21.29 -3.92
N PHE A 5 -1.23 20.24 -3.17
CA PHE A 5 -1.47 20.17 -1.72
C PHE A 5 -0.66 21.19 -0.92
N SER A 6 0.43 21.71 -1.50
CA SER A 6 1.21 22.80 -0.89
C SER A 6 0.46 24.13 -0.87
N THR A 7 -0.59 24.27 -1.67
CA THR A 7 -1.40 25.50 -1.79
C THR A 7 -2.82 25.32 -1.28
N ILE A 8 -3.44 24.17 -1.54
CA ILE A 8 -4.81 23.85 -1.12
C ILE A 8 -4.77 22.48 -0.46
N PRO A 9 -4.95 22.39 0.87
CA PRO A 9 -4.99 21.12 1.59
C PRO A 9 -6.02 20.15 1.01
N LEU A 10 -5.71 18.85 1.06
CA LEU A 10 -6.62 17.81 0.56
C LEU A 10 -8.02 17.89 1.21
N SER A 11 -8.08 18.16 2.53
CA SER A 11 -9.36 18.36 3.23
C SER A 11 -10.24 19.40 2.56
N ASP A 12 -9.67 20.52 2.16
CA ASP A 12 -10.37 21.67 1.61
C ASP A 12 -10.85 21.37 0.19
N VAL A 13 -10.05 20.62 -0.59
CA VAL A 13 -10.45 20.10 -1.91
C VAL A 13 -11.67 19.20 -1.78
N LEU A 14 -11.64 18.25 -0.83
CA LEU A 14 -12.74 17.31 -0.60
C LEU A 14 -14.00 18.05 -0.13
N GLU A 15 -13.88 18.98 0.82
CA GLU A 15 -14.99 19.79 1.32
C GLU A 15 -15.61 20.66 0.22
N MET A 16 -14.78 21.24 -0.66
CA MET A 16 -15.27 22.06 -1.76
C MET A 16 -16.03 21.22 -2.81
N ILE A 17 -15.57 20.01 -3.12
CA ILE A 17 -16.31 19.09 -4.01
C ILE A 17 -17.64 18.72 -3.36
N HIS A 18 -17.65 18.40 -2.07
CA HIS A 18 -18.86 18.10 -1.32
C HIS A 18 -19.85 19.27 -1.30
N ALA A 19 -19.40 20.47 -0.93
CA ALA A 19 -20.24 21.66 -0.83
C ALA A 19 -20.87 22.06 -2.17
N ASN A 20 -20.14 21.88 -3.27
CA ASN A 20 -20.62 22.15 -4.62
C ASN A 20 -21.41 20.98 -5.25
N ARG A 21 -21.61 19.88 -4.51
CA ARG A 21 -22.23 18.64 -5.00
C ARG A 21 -21.59 18.14 -6.30
N GLY A 22 -20.26 18.19 -6.37
CA GLY A 22 -19.52 17.77 -7.55
C GLY A 22 -19.70 16.29 -7.84
N THR A 23 -19.93 15.95 -9.11
CA THR A 23 -19.97 14.57 -9.62
C THR A 23 -18.82 14.37 -10.60
N GLY A 24 -18.02 13.32 -10.40
CA GLY A 24 -16.83 13.07 -11.20
C GLY A 24 -15.75 12.28 -10.47
N VAL A 25 -14.52 12.35 -10.97
CA VAL A 25 -13.37 11.63 -10.42
C VAL A 25 -12.33 12.63 -9.92
N LEU A 26 -11.90 12.46 -8.67
CA LEU A 26 -10.77 13.17 -8.08
C LEU A 26 -9.54 12.27 -8.13
N HIS A 27 -8.56 12.64 -8.95
CA HIS A 27 -7.23 12.04 -8.98
C HIS A 27 -6.32 12.78 -7.99
N LEU A 28 -5.57 12.04 -7.19
CA LEU A 28 -4.69 12.52 -6.14
C LEU A 28 -3.34 11.81 -6.28
N ASP A 29 -2.25 12.56 -6.16
CA ASP A 29 -0.90 12.00 -6.18
C ASP A 29 -0.09 12.63 -5.05
N SER A 30 0.44 11.81 -4.13
CA SER A 30 1.39 12.27 -3.11
C SER A 30 2.68 11.46 -3.21
N GLY A 31 3.75 12.12 -3.68
CA GLY A 31 5.01 11.46 -4.00
C GLY A 31 4.84 10.43 -5.13
N LYS A 32 4.86 9.14 -4.77
CA LYS A 32 4.65 8.02 -5.71
C LYS A 32 3.35 7.25 -5.44
N LEU A 33 2.52 7.73 -4.52
CA LEU A 33 1.26 7.08 -4.15
C LEU A 33 0.11 7.77 -4.88
N PRO A 34 -0.55 7.10 -5.84
CA PRO A 34 -1.78 7.59 -6.43
C PRO A 34 -2.98 7.18 -5.59
N LEU A 35 -4.03 8.01 -5.59
CA LEU A 35 -5.36 7.68 -5.11
C LEU A 35 -6.36 8.29 -6.09
N HIS A 36 -7.43 7.56 -6.40
CA HIS A 36 -8.58 8.13 -7.08
C HIS A 36 -9.81 7.99 -6.20
N LEU A 37 -10.70 8.99 -6.23
CA LEU A 37 -11.97 8.98 -5.53
C LEU A 37 -13.10 9.29 -6.52
N HIS A 38 -14.16 8.52 -6.45
CA HIS A 38 -15.37 8.73 -7.22
C HIS A 38 -16.39 9.50 -6.39
N PHE A 39 -16.91 10.58 -6.96
CA PHE A 39 -17.91 11.43 -6.35
C PHE A 39 -19.21 11.41 -7.12
N GLU A 40 -20.33 11.34 -6.39
CA GLU A 40 -21.69 11.56 -6.91
C GLU A 40 -22.41 12.55 -5.98
N GLU A 41 -22.84 13.68 -6.53
CA GLU A 41 -23.50 14.77 -5.78
C GLU A 41 -22.75 15.21 -4.52
N GLY A 42 -21.41 15.19 -4.59
CA GLY A 42 -20.54 15.57 -3.47
C GLY A 42 -20.31 14.47 -2.42
N GLU A 43 -20.83 13.26 -2.62
CA GLU A 43 -20.60 12.10 -1.76
C GLU A 43 -19.57 11.15 -2.38
N VAL A 44 -18.73 10.53 -1.54
CA VAL A 44 -17.75 9.54 -2.03
C VAL A 44 -18.43 8.19 -2.21
N VAL A 45 -18.51 7.73 -3.46
CA VAL A 45 -19.15 6.44 -3.82
C VAL A 45 -18.15 5.32 -4.08
N GLY A 46 -16.86 5.63 -4.15
CA GLY A 46 -15.81 4.65 -4.40
C GLY A 46 -14.43 5.29 -4.56
N GLY A 47 -13.43 4.45 -4.82
CA GLY A 47 -12.05 4.88 -5.03
C GLY A 47 -11.04 3.88 -4.51
N GLY A 48 -9.78 4.10 -4.86
CA GLY A 48 -8.72 3.14 -4.61
C GLY A 48 -7.33 3.62 -5.01
N ILE A 49 -6.35 2.81 -4.63
CA ILE A 49 -4.95 2.95 -5.03
C ILE A 49 -4.71 1.91 -6.11
N LEU A 50 -4.55 2.33 -7.37
CA LEU A 50 -4.40 1.43 -8.52
C LEU A 50 -5.52 0.39 -8.62
N ASP A 51 -5.24 -0.88 -8.32
CA ASP A 51 -6.19 -1.99 -8.34
C ASP A 51 -6.70 -2.40 -6.94
N TRP A 52 -6.26 -1.69 -5.89
CA TRP A 52 -6.75 -1.90 -4.53
C TRP A 52 -7.85 -0.89 -4.22
N GLU A 53 -9.08 -1.37 -4.15
CA GLU A 53 -10.30 -0.55 -4.08
C GLU A 53 -10.94 -0.52 -2.70
N GLY A 54 -11.82 0.47 -2.52
CA GLY A 54 -12.69 0.62 -1.37
C GLY A 54 -12.07 1.41 -0.23
N PHE A 55 -12.86 1.60 0.83
CA PHE A 55 -12.46 2.45 1.96
C PHE A 55 -11.16 1.98 2.64
N GLU A 56 -10.89 0.68 2.66
CA GLU A 56 -9.64 0.16 3.20
C GLU A 56 -8.42 0.74 2.47
N ALA A 57 -8.45 0.79 1.13
CA ALA A 57 -7.38 1.38 0.33
C ALA A 57 -7.28 2.90 0.53
N ILE A 58 -8.42 3.60 0.38
CA ILE A 58 -8.52 5.06 0.55
C ILE A 58 -7.92 5.49 1.88
N SER A 59 -8.28 4.78 2.95
CA SER A 59 -7.88 5.12 4.32
C SER A 59 -6.38 5.00 4.61
N THR A 60 -5.60 4.37 3.72
CA THR A 60 -4.14 4.28 3.82
C THR A 60 -3.39 5.41 3.13
N PHE A 61 -4.09 6.23 2.34
CA PHE A 61 -3.55 7.45 1.78
C PHE A 61 -3.54 8.56 2.86
N PRO A 62 -2.47 9.37 2.95
CA PRO A 62 -2.37 10.42 3.94
C PRO A 62 -3.47 11.47 3.75
N LEU A 63 -4.24 11.77 4.79
CA LEU A 63 -5.27 12.81 4.73
C LEU A 63 -4.67 14.23 4.66
N HIS A 64 -3.46 14.40 5.19
CA HIS A 64 -2.70 15.66 5.18
C HIS A 64 -1.34 15.47 4.50
N PRO A 65 -1.31 15.25 3.18
CA PRO A 65 -0.05 15.15 2.45
C PRO A 65 0.65 16.52 2.42
N GLU A 66 1.93 16.56 2.76
CA GLU A 66 2.74 17.80 2.70
C GLU A 66 2.98 18.27 1.25
N GLN A 67 3.03 17.32 0.32
CA GLN A 67 3.30 17.56 -1.09
C GLN A 67 2.47 16.62 -1.97
N GLY A 68 2.19 17.08 -3.18
CA GLY A 68 1.44 16.33 -4.17
C GLY A 68 0.48 17.20 -4.96
N HIS A 69 -0.27 16.57 -5.86
CA HIS A 69 -1.18 17.24 -6.77
C HIS A 69 -2.55 16.59 -6.74
N PHE A 70 -3.55 17.36 -7.13
CA PHE A 70 -4.89 16.84 -7.34
C PHE A 70 -5.45 17.34 -8.67
N LYS A 71 -6.34 16.54 -9.25
CA LYS A 71 -7.11 16.88 -10.44
C LYS A 71 -8.51 16.28 -10.33
N PHE A 72 -9.50 17.15 -10.28
CA PHE A 72 -10.91 16.77 -10.36
C PHE A 72 -11.42 16.94 -11.80
N GLU A 73 -11.94 15.85 -12.35
CA GLU A 73 -12.56 15.78 -13.67
C GLU A 73 -14.04 15.46 -13.51
N ALA A 74 -14.90 16.39 -13.96
CA ALA A 74 -16.33 16.16 -13.98
C ALA A 74 -16.65 15.06 -15.00
N SER A 75 -17.38 14.03 -14.57
CA SER A 75 -17.72 12.89 -15.40
C SER A 75 -19.01 12.23 -14.89
N HIS A 76 -19.57 11.30 -15.67
CA HIS A 76 -20.72 10.55 -15.21
C HIS A 76 -20.26 9.41 -14.29
N VAL A 77 -20.53 9.56 -13.00
CA VAL A 77 -20.28 8.57 -11.96
C VAL A 77 -21.61 8.22 -11.33
N GLN A 78 -21.81 6.93 -11.04
CA GLN A 78 -22.96 6.43 -10.30
C GLN A 78 -22.47 5.42 -9.27
N GLY A 79 -23.05 5.46 -8.07
CA GLY A 79 -22.76 4.51 -7.02
C GLY A 79 -23.57 4.79 -5.76
N LEU A 80 -23.42 3.92 -4.77
CA LEU A 80 -23.94 4.20 -3.44
C LEU A 80 -22.83 4.87 -2.64
N PRO A 81 -23.11 5.98 -1.93
CA PRO A 81 -22.16 6.56 -1.00
C PRO A 81 -21.61 5.49 -0.06
N LEU A 82 -20.28 5.42 0.07
CA LEU A 82 -19.62 4.49 1.00
C LEU A 82 -20.12 4.74 2.43
N MET A 83 -20.32 6.02 2.75
CA MET A 83 -20.97 6.56 3.95
C MET A 83 -21.18 8.07 3.73
N PRO A 84 -21.96 8.79 4.56
CA PRO A 84 -22.10 10.23 4.45
C PRO A 84 -20.74 10.95 4.54
N PHE A 85 -20.53 11.98 3.73
CA PHE A 85 -19.23 12.66 3.57
C PHE A 85 -18.57 13.06 4.90
N LYS A 86 -19.33 13.62 5.84
CA LYS A 86 -18.80 13.98 7.17
C LYS A 86 -18.31 12.77 7.96
N ALA A 87 -19.02 11.65 7.89
CA ALA A 87 -18.60 10.39 8.52
C ALA A 87 -17.38 9.81 7.81
N PHE A 88 -17.33 9.89 6.48
CA PHE A 88 -16.19 9.46 5.68
C PHE A 88 -14.91 10.20 6.07
N MET A 89 -14.96 11.53 6.18
CA MET A 89 -13.82 12.34 6.62
C MET A 89 -13.36 11.97 8.04
N GLY A 90 -14.32 11.80 8.97
CA GLY A 90 -14.02 11.39 10.34
C GLY A 90 -13.35 10.01 10.43
N GLU A 91 -13.87 9.03 9.68
CA GLU A 91 -13.30 7.68 9.66
C GLU A 91 -11.93 7.65 8.96
N TRP A 92 -11.73 8.43 7.89
CA TRP A 92 -10.44 8.50 7.21
C TRP A 92 -9.35 9.10 8.12
N ALA A 93 -9.69 10.16 8.87
CA ALA A 93 -8.81 10.72 9.89
C ALA A 93 -8.47 9.68 10.98
N ARG A 94 -9.51 9.01 11.52
CA ARG A 94 -9.33 7.95 12.52
C ARG A 94 -8.44 6.82 12.02
N MET A 95 -8.59 6.40 10.76
CA MET A 95 -7.73 5.39 10.14
C MET A 95 -6.29 5.85 9.98
N ASN A 96 -6.06 7.10 9.55
CA ASN A 96 -4.71 7.66 9.46
C ASN A 96 -3.99 7.61 10.82
N ASP A 97 -4.67 8.01 11.89
CA ASP A 97 -4.13 7.96 13.25
C ASP A 97 -3.81 6.53 13.72
N GLN A 98 -4.71 5.59 13.42
CA GLN A 98 -4.48 4.16 13.74
C GLN A 98 -3.30 3.60 12.98
N TRP A 99 -3.18 3.89 11.68
CA TRP A 99 -2.03 3.47 10.88
C TRP A 99 -0.73 4.08 11.41
N ALA A 100 -0.72 5.37 11.74
CA ALA A 100 0.44 6.03 12.33
C ALA A 100 0.85 5.37 13.66
N ARG A 101 -0.11 5.03 14.52
CA ARG A 101 0.12 4.30 15.76
C ARG A 101 0.70 2.92 15.51
N PHE A 102 0.11 2.12 14.61
CA PHE A 102 0.60 0.77 14.33
C PHE A 102 2.02 0.78 13.77
N ARG A 103 2.32 1.79 12.96
CA ARG A 103 3.63 1.99 12.35
C ARG A 103 4.77 2.34 13.29
N SER A 104 4.48 2.67 14.55
CA SER A 104 5.52 2.77 15.59
C SER A 104 6.19 1.43 15.91
N VAL A 105 5.58 0.29 15.57
CA VAL A 105 6.13 -1.05 15.89
C VAL A 105 6.22 -1.94 14.65
N LEU A 106 5.25 -1.81 13.74
CA LEU A 106 5.13 -2.59 12.50
C LEU A 106 5.37 -1.68 11.30
N ASP A 107 6.42 -1.89 10.54
CA ASP A 107 6.76 -1.04 9.39
C ASP A 107 5.72 -1.09 8.26
N SER A 108 5.19 -2.28 7.93
CA SER A 108 4.08 -2.42 6.97
C SER A 108 3.24 -3.69 7.22
N PRO A 109 2.00 -3.76 6.72
CA PRO A 109 1.19 -4.99 6.73
C PRO A 109 1.79 -6.15 5.91
N SER A 110 2.74 -5.85 5.02
CA SER A 110 3.50 -6.86 4.29
C SER A 110 4.49 -7.60 5.17
N ARG A 111 4.96 -7.01 6.27
CA ARG A 111 5.92 -7.64 7.18
C ARG A 111 5.44 -9.02 7.62
N VAL A 112 6.31 -10.02 7.42
CA VAL A 112 6.09 -11.38 7.93
C VAL A 112 6.44 -11.42 9.42
N LEU A 113 5.51 -11.94 10.21
CA LEU A 113 5.63 -12.15 11.64
C LEU A 113 5.63 -13.65 11.93
N GLU A 114 6.31 -14.05 13.00
CA GLU A 114 6.23 -15.42 13.50
C GLU A 114 5.97 -15.47 14.99
N THR A 115 5.47 -16.62 15.43
CA THR A 115 5.49 -17.04 16.82
C THR A 115 5.89 -18.52 16.88
N PRO A 116 6.70 -18.94 17.86
CA PRO A 116 6.98 -20.35 18.08
C PRO A 116 5.80 -21.07 18.75
N ARG A 117 4.82 -20.33 19.29
CA ARG A 117 3.71 -20.87 20.08
C ARG A 117 2.46 -21.01 19.21
N ALA A 118 1.96 -22.23 19.05
CA ALA A 118 0.68 -22.50 18.41
C ALA A 118 -0.51 -22.23 19.34
N VAL A 119 -0.60 -21.00 19.87
CA VAL A 119 -1.64 -20.58 20.81
C VAL A 119 -2.44 -19.44 20.21
N GLU A 120 -3.76 -19.52 20.33
CA GLU A 120 -4.67 -18.44 19.90
C GLU A 120 -4.43 -17.15 20.71
N PRO A 121 -4.57 -15.96 20.10
CA PRO A 121 -5.01 -15.73 18.72
C PRO A 121 -3.88 -15.80 17.67
N PHE A 122 -2.63 -16.05 18.08
CA PHE A 122 -1.44 -15.89 17.25
C PHE A 122 -1.00 -17.14 16.49
N ALA A 123 -1.69 -18.27 16.68
CA ALA A 123 -1.42 -19.53 15.99
C ALA A 123 -1.34 -19.40 14.46
N VAL A 124 -2.05 -18.42 13.87
CA VAL A 124 -2.02 -18.11 12.44
C VAL A 124 -0.63 -17.72 11.90
N PHE A 125 0.28 -17.25 12.78
CA PHE A 125 1.64 -16.82 12.47
C PHE A 125 2.69 -17.92 12.67
N VAL A 126 2.30 -19.12 13.10
CA VAL A 126 3.22 -20.27 13.16
C VAL A 126 3.75 -20.56 11.75
N GLY A 127 5.08 -20.67 11.63
CA GLY A 127 5.77 -20.85 10.34
C GLY A 127 5.97 -19.56 9.53
N GLY A 128 5.57 -18.40 10.06
CA GLY A 128 5.76 -17.10 9.43
C GLY A 128 4.62 -16.72 8.48
N LYS A 129 3.93 -15.62 8.78
CA LYS A 129 2.86 -15.08 7.93
C LYS A 129 2.84 -13.56 7.94
N SER A 130 2.51 -12.93 6.81
CA SER A 130 2.30 -11.47 6.79
C SER A 130 0.98 -11.08 7.45
N VAL A 131 0.88 -9.83 7.92
CA VAL A 131 -0.37 -9.31 8.49
C VAL A 131 -1.51 -9.37 7.48
N ARG A 132 -1.24 -9.09 6.19
CA ARG A 132 -2.23 -9.27 5.10
C ARG A 132 -2.74 -10.69 4.98
N ALA A 133 -1.85 -11.68 5.02
CA ALA A 133 -2.24 -13.08 4.94
C ALA A 133 -2.97 -13.54 6.21
N ALA A 134 -2.63 -12.98 7.38
CA ALA A 134 -3.35 -13.21 8.63
C ALA A 134 -4.77 -12.62 8.59
N ALA A 135 -4.95 -11.41 8.05
CA ALA A 135 -6.26 -10.79 7.85
C ALA A 135 -7.20 -11.69 7.04
N LYS A 136 -6.70 -12.22 5.92
CA LYS A 136 -7.42 -13.20 5.10
C LYS A 136 -7.74 -14.48 5.87
N SER A 137 -6.78 -15.01 6.64
CA SER A 137 -6.96 -16.24 7.41
C SER A 137 -8.01 -16.08 8.52
N TRP A 138 -8.06 -14.91 9.16
CA TRP A 138 -9.04 -14.59 10.19
C TRP A 138 -10.40 -14.12 9.65
N GLY A 139 -10.49 -13.78 8.37
CA GLY A 139 -11.72 -13.21 7.78
C GLY A 139 -12.08 -11.82 8.35
N VAL A 140 -11.06 -11.01 8.69
CA VAL A 140 -11.25 -9.68 9.27
C VAL A 140 -10.62 -8.60 8.40
N PRO A 141 -11.11 -7.34 8.46
CA PRO A 141 -10.45 -6.21 7.80
C PRO A 141 -8.98 -6.07 8.21
N LEU A 142 -8.15 -5.54 7.31
CA LEU A 142 -6.72 -5.44 7.51
C LEU A 142 -6.37 -4.61 8.74
N ILE A 143 -7.14 -3.55 9.03
CA ILE A 143 -6.92 -2.71 10.22
C ILE A 143 -7.06 -3.52 11.52
N ILE A 144 -8.02 -4.46 11.58
CA ILE A 144 -8.24 -5.33 12.73
C ILE A 144 -7.11 -6.35 12.86
N ALA A 145 -6.69 -6.94 11.74
CA ALA A 145 -5.54 -7.84 11.74
C ALA A 145 -4.25 -7.14 12.16
N THR A 146 -4.06 -5.89 11.71
CA THR A 146 -2.93 -5.04 12.08
C THR A 146 -2.96 -4.69 13.55
N GLU A 147 -4.12 -4.36 14.12
CA GLU A 147 -4.24 -4.10 15.55
C GLU A 147 -3.82 -5.33 16.38
N ARG A 148 -4.30 -6.52 16.01
CA ARG A 148 -3.92 -7.79 16.67
C ARG A 148 -2.41 -8.03 16.58
N ALA A 149 -1.83 -7.87 15.39
CA ALA A 149 -0.40 -8.02 15.16
C ALA A 149 0.42 -6.98 15.96
N TRP A 150 -0.03 -5.73 16.01
CA TRP A 150 0.59 -4.66 16.79
C TRP A 150 0.60 -4.97 18.29
N ARG A 151 -0.51 -5.48 18.84
CA ARG A 151 -0.57 -5.93 20.25
C ARG A 151 0.42 -7.07 20.51
N GLY A 152 0.39 -8.12 19.68
CA GLY A 152 1.30 -9.26 19.82
C GLY A 152 2.78 -8.88 19.72
N LEU A 153 3.13 -7.90 18.88
CA LEU A 153 4.50 -7.37 18.81
C LEU A 153 4.89 -6.60 20.07
N ARG A 154 3.99 -5.82 20.65
CA ARG A 154 4.26 -5.06 21.88
C ARG A 154 4.36 -5.95 23.12
N GLU A 155 3.58 -7.02 23.15
CA GLU A 155 3.53 -7.99 24.25
C GLU A 155 4.65 -9.04 24.13
N GLY A 156 5.36 -9.08 22.99
CA GLY A 156 6.47 -10.01 22.75
C GLY A 156 6.03 -11.41 22.30
N ASP A 157 4.75 -11.58 21.93
CA ASP A 157 4.21 -12.84 21.40
C ASP A 157 4.55 -13.10 19.94
N LEU A 158 4.82 -12.01 19.20
CA LEU A 158 5.20 -12.03 17.80
C LEU A 158 6.60 -11.44 17.62
N THR A 159 7.34 -11.95 16.65
CA THR A 159 8.62 -11.40 16.22
C THR A 159 8.59 -11.05 14.74
N LYS A 160 9.35 -10.01 14.36
CA LYS A 160 9.48 -9.57 12.95
C LYS A 160 10.51 -10.41 12.22
N LEU A 161 10.12 -11.02 11.11
CA LEU A 161 11.06 -11.64 10.18
C LEU A 161 11.53 -10.64 9.12
N ARG A 162 12.74 -10.84 8.61
CA ARG A 162 13.28 -10.11 7.45
C ARG A 162 12.68 -10.58 6.12
N LYS A 163 11.36 -10.75 6.10
CA LYS A 163 10.56 -11.17 4.94
C LYS A 163 9.31 -10.29 4.84
N TYR A 164 8.79 -10.16 3.63
CA TYR A 164 7.58 -9.41 3.32
C TYR A 164 6.66 -10.21 2.41
N ALA A 165 5.37 -9.87 2.39
CA ALA A 165 4.37 -10.53 1.54
C ALA A 165 4.77 -10.50 0.05
N TRP A 166 5.35 -9.38 -0.40
CA TRP A 166 5.80 -9.21 -1.78
C TRP A 166 6.99 -10.11 -2.17
N PHE A 167 7.65 -10.80 -1.21
CA PHE A 167 8.68 -11.79 -1.54
C PHE A 167 8.13 -12.97 -2.36
N ALA A 168 6.85 -13.29 -2.22
CA ALA A 168 6.22 -14.38 -2.96
C ALA A 168 5.95 -14.04 -4.44
N LEU A 169 6.10 -12.77 -4.85
CA LEU A 169 5.83 -12.35 -6.21
C LEU A 169 6.81 -12.97 -7.19
N ARG A 170 6.29 -13.38 -8.35
CA ARG A 170 7.06 -13.76 -9.52
C ARG A 170 6.76 -12.74 -10.61
N ILE A 171 7.80 -12.05 -11.08
CA ILE A 171 7.68 -11.03 -12.11
C ILE A 171 8.41 -11.55 -13.34
N ARG A 172 7.76 -11.42 -14.50
CA ARG A 172 8.34 -11.73 -15.80
C ARG A 172 8.52 -10.43 -16.57
N HIS A 173 9.73 -9.91 -16.54
CA HIS A 173 10.07 -8.68 -17.24
C HIS A 173 10.29 -8.95 -18.75
N PRO A 174 9.78 -8.10 -19.66
CA PRO A 174 9.95 -8.30 -21.11
C PRO A 174 11.42 -8.37 -21.56
N SER A 175 12.30 -7.64 -20.87
CA SER A 175 13.74 -7.61 -21.18
C SER A 175 14.51 -8.84 -20.67
N ALA A 176 13.88 -9.72 -19.87
CA ALA A 176 14.47 -10.95 -19.35
C ALA A 176 14.57 -12.09 -20.39
N ARG A 177 14.25 -11.82 -21.67
CA ARG A 177 14.39 -12.82 -22.75
C ARG A 177 15.86 -13.21 -22.92
N ARG A 178 16.12 -14.52 -22.83
CA ARG A 178 17.43 -15.23 -22.87
C ARG A 178 18.38 -14.91 -24.05
N THR A 179 17.99 -14.11 -25.04
CA THR A 179 18.78 -13.87 -26.26
C THR A 179 19.82 -12.76 -26.14
N GLN A 180 19.98 -12.11 -24.98
CA GLN A 180 21.03 -11.11 -24.74
C GLN A 180 22.03 -11.52 -23.63
N ALA A 181 22.19 -12.83 -23.41
CA ALA A 181 22.98 -13.43 -22.34
C ALA A 181 24.51 -13.18 -22.40
N GLY A 182 24.99 -12.27 -23.25
CA GLY A 182 26.43 -11.99 -23.41
C GLY A 182 26.90 -10.61 -22.98
N ILE A 183 26.01 -9.64 -22.71
CA ILE A 183 26.41 -8.21 -22.60
C ILE A 183 25.89 -7.51 -21.32
N ARG A 184 24.95 -8.10 -20.58
CA ARG A 184 24.32 -7.41 -19.44
C ARG A 184 24.94 -7.78 -18.10
N ASP A 185 25.04 -6.78 -17.22
CA ASP A 185 25.47 -6.94 -15.83
C ASP A 185 24.64 -8.04 -15.16
N PRO A 186 25.25 -9.13 -14.64
CA PRO A 186 24.55 -10.18 -13.91
C PRO A 186 23.77 -9.69 -12.68
N ARG A 187 24.03 -8.46 -12.22
CA ARG A 187 23.34 -7.79 -11.11
C ARG A 187 22.19 -6.90 -11.56
N ASP A 188 21.93 -6.78 -12.86
CA ASP A 188 20.76 -6.11 -13.39
C ASP A 188 19.51 -6.90 -12.99
N ILE A 189 18.69 -6.27 -12.13
CA ILE A 189 17.45 -6.86 -11.64
C ILE A 189 16.51 -7.25 -12.78
N THR A 190 16.49 -6.51 -13.90
CA THR A 190 15.59 -6.79 -15.02
C THR A 190 15.88 -8.13 -15.69
N VAL A 191 17.13 -8.59 -15.66
CA VAL A 191 17.57 -9.88 -16.21
C VAL A 191 17.17 -11.03 -15.27
N LEU A 192 17.18 -10.79 -13.97
CA LEU A 192 16.84 -11.78 -12.94
C LEU A 192 15.33 -12.03 -12.82
N LEU A 193 14.49 -11.13 -13.34
CA LEU A 193 13.03 -11.22 -13.32
C LEU A 193 12.49 -11.96 -14.56
N ASP A 194 12.91 -13.21 -14.76
CA ASP A 194 12.43 -14.06 -15.87
C ASP A 194 11.16 -14.87 -15.52
N GLY A 195 10.69 -14.75 -14.28
CA GLY A 195 9.52 -15.46 -13.73
C GLY A 195 9.82 -16.86 -13.18
N SER A 196 11.05 -17.37 -13.29
CA SER A 196 11.43 -18.69 -12.77
C SER A 196 11.53 -18.70 -11.24
N ARG A 197 11.98 -17.58 -10.65
CA ARG A 197 12.18 -17.41 -9.21
C ARG A 197 11.26 -16.32 -8.66
N ASN A 198 10.89 -16.45 -7.39
CA ASN A 198 10.21 -15.35 -6.69
C ASN A 198 11.22 -14.33 -6.15
N LEU A 199 10.75 -13.13 -5.81
CA LEU A 199 11.61 -12.04 -5.32
C LEU A 199 12.36 -12.42 -4.03
N GLY A 200 11.75 -13.21 -3.15
CA GLY A 200 12.39 -13.70 -1.93
C GLY A 200 13.58 -14.62 -2.20
N GLU A 201 13.48 -15.47 -3.21
CA GLU A 201 14.58 -16.33 -3.66
C GLU A 201 15.72 -15.49 -4.26
N LEU A 202 15.41 -14.45 -5.04
CA LEU A 202 16.42 -13.54 -5.58
C LEU A 202 17.15 -12.79 -4.46
N VAL A 203 16.42 -12.31 -3.46
CA VAL A 203 16.98 -11.68 -2.25
C VAL A 203 17.87 -12.68 -1.49
N HIS A 204 17.42 -13.92 -1.30
CA HIS A 204 18.21 -14.95 -0.63
C HIS A 204 19.49 -15.30 -1.41
N ALA A 205 19.49 -15.19 -2.74
CA ALA A 205 20.66 -15.35 -3.59
C ALA A 205 21.59 -14.11 -3.62
N GLY A 206 21.33 -13.10 -2.81
CA GLY A 206 22.22 -11.95 -2.61
C GLY A 206 21.77 -10.65 -3.28
N LEU A 207 20.59 -10.61 -3.91
CA LEU A 207 20.04 -9.36 -4.43
C LEU A 207 19.62 -8.42 -3.26
N PRO A 208 20.13 -7.18 -3.17
CA PRO A 208 19.79 -6.29 -2.07
C PRO A 208 18.29 -5.97 -2.00
N ILE A 209 17.68 -6.11 -0.82
CA ILE A 209 16.25 -5.82 -0.61
C ILE A 209 15.90 -4.39 -1.05
N ALA A 210 16.74 -3.41 -0.74
CA ALA A 210 16.54 -2.01 -1.14
C ALA A 210 16.47 -1.83 -2.67
N GLN A 211 17.29 -2.57 -3.43
CA GLN A 211 17.26 -2.54 -4.89
C GLN A 211 15.92 -3.09 -5.41
N VAL A 212 15.44 -4.19 -4.84
CA VAL A 212 14.13 -4.78 -5.21
C VAL A 212 12.98 -3.83 -4.89
N ARG A 213 12.98 -3.19 -3.72
CA ARG A 213 11.93 -2.22 -3.36
C ARG A 213 11.90 -1.03 -4.30
N ASN A 214 13.05 -0.43 -4.58
CA ASN A 214 13.14 0.73 -5.48
C ASN A 214 12.65 0.37 -6.88
N TYR A 215 13.04 -0.82 -7.38
CA TYR A 215 12.56 -1.35 -8.64
C TYR A 215 11.04 -1.48 -8.67
N LEU A 216 10.44 -2.15 -7.68
CA LEU A 216 9.00 -2.34 -7.59
C LEU A 216 8.25 -1.00 -7.53
N ILE A 217 8.69 -0.09 -6.67
CA ILE A 217 8.06 1.23 -6.52
C ILE A 217 8.09 1.97 -7.85
N GLN A 218 9.26 2.05 -8.51
CA GLN A 218 9.39 2.75 -9.79
C GLN A 218 8.45 2.17 -10.85
N HIS A 219 8.51 0.86 -11.11
CA HIS A 219 7.78 0.26 -12.22
C HIS A 219 6.28 0.13 -11.94
N ILE A 220 5.86 -0.02 -10.68
CA ILE A 220 4.43 0.05 -10.34
C ILE A 220 3.93 1.48 -10.53
N SER A 221 4.67 2.48 -10.03
CA SER A 221 4.24 3.89 -10.14
C SER A 221 4.22 4.42 -11.58
N SER A 222 5.09 3.90 -12.47
CA SER A 222 5.07 4.26 -13.89
C SER A 222 4.04 3.47 -14.71
N GLY A 223 3.41 2.46 -14.12
CA GLY A 223 2.48 1.55 -14.81
C GLY A 223 3.17 0.47 -15.65
N GLU A 224 4.50 0.38 -15.66
CA GLU A 224 5.25 -0.65 -16.38
C GLU A 224 5.10 -2.05 -15.77
N LEU A 225 4.77 -2.14 -14.47
CA LEU A 225 4.54 -3.40 -13.76
C LEU A 225 3.06 -3.56 -13.38
N GLU A 226 2.38 -4.43 -14.11
CA GLU A 226 0.98 -4.81 -13.87
C GLU A 226 0.84 -6.09 -13.04
N ALA A 227 1.32 -6.06 -11.80
CA ALA A 227 1.15 -7.18 -10.88
C ALA A 227 -0.22 -7.11 -10.16
N PRO A 228 -0.93 -8.24 -9.94
CA PRO A 228 -2.11 -8.26 -9.09
C PRO A 228 -1.80 -7.77 -7.68
N GLY A 229 -2.61 -6.85 -7.16
CA GLY A 229 -2.41 -6.21 -5.86
C GLY A 229 -1.37 -5.09 -5.88
N ARG A 230 -1.02 -4.54 -7.05
CA ARG A 230 -0.01 -3.48 -7.19
C ARG A 230 -0.29 -2.27 -6.30
N GLY A 231 -1.55 -1.93 -6.07
CA GLY A 231 -1.96 -0.84 -5.19
C GLY A 231 -1.50 -1.02 -3.75
N TRP A 232 -1.83 -2.16 -3.16
CA TRP A 232 -1.45 -2.45 -1.79
C TRP A 232 0.06 -2.71 -1.64
N ILE A 233 0.68 -3.31 -2.66
CA ILE A 233 2.14 -3.53 -2.71
C ILE A 233 2.85 -2.18 -2.68
N LEU A 234 2.44 -1.24 -3.54
CA LEU A 234 3.02 0.10 -3.61
C LEU A 234 2.89 0.83 -2.27
N ARG A 235 1.70 0.79 -1.64
CA ARG A 235 1.51 1.45 -0.34
C ARG A 235 2.42 0.89 0.74
N ASP A 236 2.50 -0.44 0.85
CA ASP A 236 3.33 -1.11 1.85
C ASP A 236 4.82 -0.82 1.62
N LEU A 237 5.28 -0.85 0.36
CA LEU A 237 6.67 -0.55 0.02
C LEU A 237 7.06 0.89 0.40
N LEU A 238 6.16 1.86 0.20
CA LEU A 238 6.40 3.25 0.61
C LEU A 238 6.48 3.37 2.13
N TRP A 239 5.61 2.68 2.88
CA TRP A 239 5.69 2.61 4.33
C TRP A 239 7.00 1.99 4.84
N GLU A 240 7.49 0.95 4.16
CA GLU A 240 8.77 0.30 4.46
C GLU A 240 9.96 1.26 4.24
N ILE A 241 9.96 2.07 3.18
CA ILE A 241 11.00 3.08 2.94
C ILE A 241 10.96 4.17 4.01
N GLU A 242 9.77 4.69 4.31
CA GLU A 242 9.58 5.72 5.34
C GLU A 242 10.09 5.23 6.72
N ALA A 243 9.91 3.95 7.04
CA ALA A 243 10.41 3.34 8.28
C ALA A 243 11.95 3.18 8.29
N GLU A 244 12.56 2.89 7.14
CA GLU A 244 14.03 2.81 7.01
C GLU A 244 14.70 4.19 7.14
N GLN A 245 14.02 5.24 6.69
CA GLN A 245 14.50 6.62 6.78
C GLN A 245 14.33 7.23 8.18
N ASN A 246 13.40 6.70 8.99
CA ASN A 246 13.14 7.15 10.36
C ASN A 246 13.33 6.02 11.39
N PRO A 247 14.56 5.52 11.61
CA PRO A 247 14.83 4.38 12.49
C PRO A 247 14.65 4.67 14.00
N GLN A 248 14.28 5.90 14.39
CA GLN A 248 14.21 6.38 15.77
C GLN A 248 12.80 6.49 16.37
N LYS A 249 11.77 5.86 15.77
CA LYS A 249 10.45 5.72 16.41
C LYS A 249 10.28 4.36 17.06
#